data_AF-A0A1U8L3G1-F1
#
_entry.id   AF-A0A1U8L3G1-F1
#
_cell.length_a   1.000
_cell.length_b   1.000
_cell.length_c   1.000
_cell.angle_alpha   90.00
_cell.angle_beta   90.00
_cell.angle_gamma   90.00
#
_symmetry.space_group_name_H-M   'P 1'
#
loop_
_entity.id
_entity.type
_entity.pdbx_description
1 polymer ?
#
loop_
_entity_poly.entity_id
_entity_poly.type
_entity_poly.pdbx_seq_one_letter_code
_entity_poly.pdbx_strand_id
1 'polypeptide(L)'
;MEARKKIKVACLDTEKAWELFQDNVGNETLNSHPNIQNLAKQVAERCGGLPLALITIGRAMACKTIVGEWKYAIKMLEVIKRLMEYWFCEGLLNEFDRISEAQMQGNDIISSLLNACLLENCGVIGGENCVKMHDVIHDMALWITRKFEATESNFFVKAGAQLFKEPDVKAWESGKRISLMKNKIAVLKETPKCPNLRTLFLSQN
;
A
#
# COMPACT_ATOMS: atom_id res chain seq x y z
N MET A 1 15.79 24.36 -4.70
CA MET A 1 14.71 25.37 -4.60
C MET A 1 13.94 25.07 -3.34
N GLU A 2 14.00 25.92 -2.32
CA GLU A 2 13.19 25.76 -1.11
C GLU A 2 11.96 26.67 -1.19
N ALA A 3 10.77 26.10 -0.99
CA ALA A 3 9.53 26.85 -0.99
C ALA A 3 9.47 27.80 0.21
N ARG A 4 9.33 29.11 -0.04
CA ARG A 4 9.37 30.17 0.99
C ARG A 4 8.18 30.16 1.97
N LYS A 5 7.11 29.42 1.66
CA LYS A 5 5.91 29.32 2.50
C LYS A 5 5.20 28.00 2.25
N LYS A 6 5.02 27.20 3.30
CA LYS A 6 4.17 26.00 3.26
C LYS A 6 2.73 26.42 3.56
N ILE A 7 1.83 26.25 2.60
CA ILE A 7 0.38 26.46 2.80
C ILE A 7 -0.25 25.09 2.97
N LYS A 8 -0.87 24.84 4.12
CA LYS A 8 -1.61 23.59 4.36
C LYS A 8 -2.93 23.65 3.60
N VAL A 9 -3.07 22.81 2.59
CA VAL A 9 -4.33 22.65 1.86
C VAL A 9 -5.23 21.71 2.66
N ALA A 10 -6.43 22.16 3.02
CA ALA A 10 -7.40 21.35 3.72
C ALA A 10 -8.04 20.31 2.77
N CYS A 11 -8.46 19.16 3.32
CA CYS A 11 -9.25 18.19 2.57
C CYS A 11 -10.65 18.74 2.31
N LEU A 12 -11.18 18.48 1.13
CA LEU A 12 -12.55 18.80 0.74
C LEU A 12 -13.52 17.84 1.43
N ASP A 13 -14.73 18.34 1.70
CA ASP A 13 -15.86 17.49 2.04
C ASP A 13 -16.25 16.58 0.85
N THR A 14 -17.04 15.54 1.13
CA THR A 14 -17.37 14.50 0.15
C THR A 14 -18.07 15.05 -1.10
N GLU A 15 -18.93 16.06 -0.94
CA GLU A 15 -19.69 16.65 -2.06
C GLU A 15 -18.76 17.44 -2.98
N LYS A 16 -17.98 18.37 -2.43
CA LYS A 16 -17.01 19.16 -3.22
C LYS A 16 -15.89 18.30 -3.81
N ALA A 17 -15.47 17.26 -3.10
CA ALA A 17 -14.51 16.30 -3.61
C ALA A 17 -15.05 15.57 -4.84
N TRP A 18 -16.32 15.17 -4.81
CA TRP A 18 -16.98 14.52 -5.93
C TRP A 18 -17.15 15.48 -7.11
N GLU A 19 -17.64 16.70 -6.89
CA GLU A 19 -17.77 17.73 -7.93
C GLU A 19 -16.43 18.00 -8.63
N LEU A 20 -15.36 18.25 -7.86
CA LEU A 20 -14.02 18.48 -8.40
C LEU A 20 -13.53 17.27 -9.23
N PHE A 21 -13.82 16.05 -8.78
CA PHE A 21 -13.43 14.85 -9.50
C PHE A 21 -14.19 14.72 -10.82
N GLN A 22 -15.50 14.97 -10.82
CA GLN A 22 -16.34 14.93 -12.03
C GLN A 22 -15.83 15.92 -13.08
N ASP A 23 -15.52 17.15 -12.68
CA ASP A 23 -15.00 18.19 -13.57
C ASP A 23 -13.69 17.78 -14.27
N ASN A 24 -12.85 16.99 -13.59
CA ASN A 24 -11.57 16.53 -14.14
C ASN A 24 -11.66 15.24 -14.97
N VAL A 25 -12.66 14.39 -14.71
CA VAL A 25 -12.92 13.17 -15.52
C VAL A 25 -13.70 13.50 -16.79
N GLY A 26 -14.70 14.38 -16.69
CA GLY A 26 -15.59 14.77 -17.78
C GLY A 26 -16.83 13.86 -17.91
N ASN A 27 -17.96 14.47 -18.27
CA ASN A 27 -19.26 13.80 -18.38
C ASN A 27 -19.32 12.74 -19.48
N GLU A 28 -18.56 12.90 -20.56
CA GLU A 28 -18.50 11.91 -21.65
C GLU A 28 -18.04 10.55 -21.12
N THR A 29 -16.91 10.53 -20.40
CA THR A 29 -16.35 9.32 -19.82
C THR A 29 -17.22 8.77 -18.70
N LEU A 30 -17.74 9.61 -17.81
CA LEU A 30 -18.61 9.18 -16.71
C LEU A 30 -19.88 8.47 -17.21
N ASN A 31 -20.44 8.93 -18.33
CA ASN A 31 -21.66 8.38 -18.93
C ASN A 31 -21.39 7.28 -19.97
N SER A 32 -20.13 6.96 -20.26
CA SER A 32 -19.77 5.94 -21.26
C SER A 32 -20.22 4.53 -20.91
N HIS A 33 -20.45 4.24 -19.62
CA HIS A 33 -21.02 2.96 -19.15
C HIS A 33 -21.76 3.15 -17.81
N PRO A 34 -22.92 2.49 -17.59
CA PRO A 34 -23.67 2.56 -16.33
C PRO A 34 -22.89 2.29 -15.02
N ASN A 35 -21.82 1.48 -15.08
CA ASN A 35 -21.03 1.12 -13.90
C ASN A 35 -19.92 2.14 -13.61
N ILE A 36 -19.51 2.94 -14.62
CA ILE A 36 -18.38 3.85 -14.48
C ILE A 36 -18.69 4.95 -13.47
N GLN A 37 -19.91 5.50 -13.47
CA GLN A 37 -20.28 6.55 -12.51
C GLN A 37 -20.11 6.09 -11.05
N ASN A 38 -20.56 4.87 -10.72
CA ASN A 38 -20.41 4.32 -9.38
C ASN A 38 -18.93 4.00 -9.03
N LEU A 39 -18.15 3.52 -10.00
CA LEU A 39 -16.72 3.26 -9.80
C LEU A 39 -15.93 4.57 -9.65
N ALA A 40 -16.29 5.60 -10.40
CA ALA A 40 -15.70 6.93 -10.31
C ALA A 40 -15.92 7.54 -8.93
N LYS A 41 -17.12 7.38 -8.36
CA LYS A 41 -17.41 7.80 -6.99
C LYS A 41 -16.51 7.07 -5.97
N GLN A 42 -16.36 5.75 -6.11
CA GLN A 42 -15.45 4.97 -5.26
C GLN A 42 -13.98 5.37 -5.38
N VAL A 43 -13.54 5.81 -6.56
CA VAL A 43 -12.19 6.38 -6.76
C VAL A 43 -12.06 7.71 -6.03
N ALA A 44 -13.02 8.62 -6.21
CA ALA A 44 -13.02 9.93 -5.55
C ALA A 44 -13.00 9.81 -4.01
N GLU A 45 -13.79 8.89 -3.44
CA GLU A 45 -13.80 8.58 -2.01
C GLU A 45 -12.42 8.13 -1.51
N ARG A 46 -11.69 7.33 -2.30
CA ARG A 46 -10.34 6.84 -1.96
C ARG A 46 -9.26 7.92 -2.05
N CYS A 47 -9.50 9.00 -2.79
CA CYS A 47 -8.62 10.16 -2.80
C CYS A 47 -8.65 10.97 -1.49
N GLY A 48 -9.53 10.62 -0.54
CA GLY A 48 -9.53 11.18 0.81
C GLY A 48 -9.82 12.68 0.87
N GLY A 49 -10.49 13.24 -0.14
CA GLY A 49 -10.78 14.67 -0.24
C GLY A 49 -9.58 15.55 -0.59
N LEU A 50 -8.42 14.98 -0.91
CA LEU A 50 -7.22 15.76 -1.23
C LEU A 50 -7.32 16.35 -2.66
N PRO A 51 -7.37 17.69 -2.84
CA PRO A 51 -7.62 18.28 -4.16
C PRO A 51 -6.65 17.83 -5.25
N LEU A 52 -5.36 17.76 -4.93
CA LEU A 52 -4.34 17.36 -5.91
C LEU A 52 -4.43 15.87 -6.27
N ALA A 53 -4.86 14.98 -5.36
CA ALA A 53 -5.12 13.59 -5.70
C ALA A 53 -6.35 13.46 -6.62
N LEU A 54 -7.44 14.18 -6.29
CA LEU A 54 -8.67 14.21 -7.09
C LEU A 54 -8.42 14.72 -8.52
N ILE A 55 -7.68 15.82 -8.66
CA ILE A 55 -7.34 16.39 -9.97
C ILE A 55 -6.45 15.45 -10.77
N THR A 56 -5.38 14.95 -10.15
CA THR A 56 -4.39 14.09 -10.84
C THR A 56 -5.04 12.80 -11.33
N ILE A 57 -5.77 12.11 -10.46
CA ILE A 57 -6.43 10.85 -10.80
C ILE A 57 -7.60 11.10 -11.74
N GLY A 58 -8.40 12.15 -11.52
CA GLY A 58 -9.50 12.50 -12.41
C GLY A 58 -9.05 12.70 -13.84
N ARG A 59 -7.97 13.47 -14.05
CA ARG A 59 -7.37 13.67 -15.37
C ARG A 59 -6.80 12.40 -15.98
N ALA A 60 -6.12 11.56 -15.17
CA ALA A 60 -5.62 10.27 -15.63
C ALA A 60 -6.75 9.32 -16.08
N MET A 61 -7.93 9.45 -15.46
CA MET A 61 -9.12 8.66 -15.76
C MET A 61 -10.00 9.25 -16.86
N ALA A 62 -9.73 10.47 -17.33
CA ALA A 62 -10.60 11.21 -18.25
C ALA A 62 -10.82 10.53 -19.62
N CYS A 63 -9.92 9.63 -20.06
CA CYS A 63 -10.07 8.87 -21.31
C CYS A 63 -10.40 7.38 -21.10
N LYS A 64 -10.72 6.98 -19.86
CA LYS A 64 -10.87 5.58 -19.46
C LYS A 64 -12.33 5.16 -19.54
N THR A 65 -12.76 4.63 -20.67
CA THR A 65 -14.16 4.17 -20.89
C THR A 65 -14.36 2.68 -20.60
N ILE A 66 -13.30 1.97 -20.19
CA ILE A 66 -13.36 0.54 -19.90
C ILE A 66 -13.52 0.31 -18.40
N VAL A 67 -14.58 -0.40 -18.00
CA VAL A 67 -14.88 -0.74 -16.60
C VAL A 67 -13.70 -1.39 -15.86
N GLY A 68 -12.91 -2.21 -16.56
CA GLY A 68 -11.72 -2.85 -16.01
C GLY A 68 -10.66 -1.87 -15.52
N GLU A 69 -10.48 -0.73 -16.20
CA GLU A 69 -9.48 0.29 -15.84
C GLU A 69 -9.86 1.00 -14.54
N TRP A 70 -11.15 1.26 -14.33
CA TRP A 70 -11.67 1.83 -13.08
C TRP A 70 -11.53 0.86 -11.90
N LYS A 71 -11.86 -0.42 -12.10
CA LYS A 71 -11.64 -1.46 -11.10
C LYS A 71 -10.16 -1.58 -10.74
N TYR A 72 -9.29 -1.47 -11.75
CA TYR A 72 -7.84 -1.48 -11.56
C TYR A 72 -7.36 -0.28 -10.72
N ALA A 73 -7.86 0.93 -11.02
CA ALA A 73 -7.52 2.13 -10.26
C ALA A 73 -7.94 2.01 -8.77
N ILE A 74 -9.16 1.54 -8.52
CA ILE A 74 -9.66 1.26 -7.16
C ILE A 74 -8.73 0.29 -6.42
N LYS A 75 -8.36 -0.81 -7.08
CA LYS A 75 -7.43 -1.80 -6.57
C LYS A 75 -6.08 -1.18 -6.21
N MET A 76 -5.52 -0.35 -7.07
CA MET A 76 -4.23 0.28 -6.83
C MET A 76 -4.28 1.25 -5.64
N LEU A 77 -5.34 2.05 -5.55
CA LEU A 77 -5.53 2.98 -4.42
C LEU A 77 -5.65 2.26 -3.07
N GLU A 78 -6.30 1.10 -3.04
CA GLU A 78 -6.39 0.26 -1.84
C GLU A 78 -5.02 -0.31 -1.43
N VAL A 79 -4.25 -0.82 -2.40
CA VAL A 79 -2.89 -1.30 -2.15
C VAL A 79 -2.00 -0.19 -1.61
N ILE A 80 -2.07 1.01 -2.21
CA ILE A 80 -1.27 2.15 -1.79
C ILE A 80 -1.60 2.54 -0.35
N LYS A 81 -2.88 2.66 -0.01
CA LYS A 81 -3.31 2.97 1.35
C LYS A 81 -2.69 2.01 2.38
N ARG A 82 -2.76 0.71 2.12
CA ARG A 82 -2.23 -0.30 3.05
C ARG A 82 -0.71 -0.28 3.16
N LEU A 83 0.02 -0.09 2.04
CA LEU A 83 1.48 0.01 2.09
C LEU A 83 1.93 1.25 2.87
N MET A 84 1.23 2.38 2.70
CA MET A 84 1.50 3.58 3.49
C MET A 84 1.24 3.37 4.99
N GLU A 85 0.17 2.66 5.36
CA GLU A 85 -0.08 2.30 6.76
C GLU A 85 1.10 1.51 7.33
N TYR A 86 1.62 0.53 6.61
CA TYR A 86 2.82 -0.21 7.04
C TYR A 86 4.07 0.68 7.12
N TRP A 87 4.30 1.53 6.13
CA TRP A 87 5.45 2.45 6.13
C TRP A 87 5.38 3.48 7.25
N PHE A 88 4.18 3.93 7.60
CA PHE A 88 3.93 4.82 8.72
C PHE A 88 4.25 4.13 10.05
N CYS A 89 3.75 2.91 10.27
CA CYS A 89 4.09 2.11 11.46
C CYS A 89 5.61 1.80 11.55
N GLU A 90 6.27 1.63 10.41
CA GLU A 90 7.72 1.46 10.30
C GLU A 90 8.51 2.77 10.41
N GLY A 91 7.84 3.90 10.60
CA GLY A 91 8.47 5.21 10.74
C GLY A 91 9.20 5.70 9.49
N LEU A 92 8.92 5.11 8.32
CA LEU A 92 9.48 5.52 7.04
C LEU A 92 8.86 6.83 6.53
N LEU A 93 7.70 7.20 7.08
CA LEU A 93 6.93 8.41 6.75
C LEU A 93 6.84 9.35 7.97
N ASN A 94 7.88 9.40 8.80
CA ASN A 94 7.91 10.16 10.07
C ASN A 94 7.83 11.69 9.90
N GLU A 95 8.02 12.19 8.68
CA GLU A 95 7.86 13.60 8.33
C GLU A 95 6.39 14.05 8.26
N PHE A 96 5.45 13.10 8.31
CA PHE A 96 4.01 13.35 8.30
C PHE A 96 3.37 12.98 9.64
N ASP A 97 2.48 13.84 10.13
CA ASP A 97 1.71 13.57 11.36
C ASP A 97 0.51 12.64 11.08
N ARG A 98 0.03 12.62 9.84
CA ARG A 98 -1.16 11.86 9.41
C ARG A 98 -0.90 11.14 8.09
N ILE A 99 -1.40 9.91 7.99
CA ILE A 99 -1.30 9.10 6.76
C ILE A 99 -1.92 9.81 5.55
N SER A 100 -3.00 10.58 5.76
CA SER A 100 -3.64 11.38 4.71
C SER A 100 -2.70 12.43 4.10
N GLU A 101 -1.75 12.95 4.87
CA GLU A 101 -0.77 13.94 4.41
C GLU A 101 0.34 13.27 3.57
N ALA A 102 0.67 12.01 3.90
CA ALA A 102 1.63 11.20 3.15
C ALA A 102 1.05 10.60 1.85
N GLN A 103 -0.25 10.74 1.60
CA GLN A 103 -0.95 10.01 0.53
C GLN A 103 -0.37 10.25 -0.87
N MET A 104 0.01 11.50 -1.17
CA MET A 104 0.61 11.86 -2.45
C MET A 104 2.00 11.26 -2.62
N GLN A 105 2.85 11.40 -1.60
CA GLN A 105 4.19 10.83 -1.62
C GLN A 105 4.16 9.30 -1.68
N GLY A 106 3.23 8.66 -0.97
CA GLY A 106 3.04 7.22 -1.06
C GLY A 106 2.60 6.77 -2.47
N ASN A 107 1.69 7.51 -3.11
CA ASN A 107 1.31 7.27 -4.50
C ASN A 107 2.50 7.40 -5.44
N ASP A 108 3.33 8.43 -5.28
CA ASP A 108 4.48 8.69 -6.14
C ASP A 108 5.57 7.63 -5.97
N ILE A 109 5.84 7.20 -4.72
CA ILE A 109 6.80 6.13 -4.43
C ILE A 109 6.32 4.83 -5.07
N ILE A 110 5.07 4.43 -4.86
CA ILE A 110 4.55 3.16 -5.39
C ILE A 110 4.50 3.19 -6.92
N SER A 111 4.07 4.30 -7.51
CA SER A 111 4.08 4.48 -8.96
C SER A 111 5.50 4.38 -9.52
N SER A 112 6.48 4.97 -8.85
CA SER A 112 7.89 4.86 -9.23
C SER A 112 8.41 3.43 -9.12
N LEU A 113 8.05 2.69 -8.05
CA LEU A 113 8.43 1.28 -7.88
C LEU A 113 7.78 0.36 -8.93
N LEU A 114 6.53 0.61 -9.31
CA LEU A 114 5.85 -0.12 -10.38
C LEU A 114 6.48 0.18 -11.75
N ASN A 115 6.72 1.46 -12.05
CA ASN A 115 7.35 1.89 -13.30
C ASN A 115 8.78 1.37 -13.44
N ALA A 116 9.50 1.27 -12.32
CA ALA A 116 10.84 0.65 -12.26
C ALA A 116 10.80 -0.88 -12.25
N CYS A 117 9.62 -1.51 -12.35
CA CYS A 117 9.42 -2.96 -12.29
C CYS A 117 9.98 -3.62 -11.00
N LEU A 118 10.10 -2.85 -9.91
CA LEU A 118 10.49 -3.36 -8.60
C LEU A 118 9.29 -3.93 -7.84
N LEU A 119 8.10 -3.44 -8.15
CA LEU A 119 6.83 -4.03 -7.74
C LEU A 119 6.04 -4.45 -8.98
N GLU A 120 5.27 -5.52 -8.84
CA GLU A 120 4.31 -5.98 -9.83
C GLU A 120 2.96 -6.27 -9.18
N ASN A 121 1.90 -6.14 -9.97
CA ASN A 121 0.54 -6.38 -9.52
C ASN A 121 0.27 -7.90 -9.43
N CYS A 122 -0.04 -8.41 -8.23
CA CYS A 122 -0.22 -9.85 -8.01
C CYS A 122 -1.68 -10.34 -8.03
N GLY A 123 -2.61 -9.57 -8.60
CA GLY A 123 -4.01 -10.00 -8.58
C GLY A 123 -4.64 -9.85 -7.19
N VAL A 124 -5.61 -10.71 -6.89
CA VAL A 124 -6.27 -10.79 -5.59
C VAL A 124 -5.73 -12.05 -4.90
N ILE A 125 -5.13 -11.89 -3.72
CA ILE A 125 -4.64 -13.02 -2.90
C ILE A 125 -5.34 -12.98 -1.54
N GLY A 126 -6.06 -14.05 -1.21
CA GLY A 126 -6.79 -14.15 0.06
C GLY A 126 -7.93 -13.13 0.19
N GLY A 127 -8.57 -12.76 -0.92
CA GLY A 127 -9.63 -11.75 -0.96
C GLY A 127 -9.13 -10.31 -1.01
N GLU A 128 -7.81 -10.08 -0.94
CA GLU A 128 -7.24 -8.74 -0.90
C GLU A 128 -6.39 -8.44 -2.14
N ASN A 129 -6.49 -7.20 -2.60
CA ASN A 129 -5.63 -6.67 -3.65
C ASN A 129 -4.17 -6.58 -3.17
N CYS A 130 -3.21 -6.98 -3.98
CA CYS A 130 -1.81 -6.99 -3.61
C CYS A 130 -0.86 -6.55 -4.73
N VAL A 131 0.31 -6.07 -4.32
CA VAL A 131 1.53 -6.01 -5.14
C VAL A 131 2.57 -6.94 -4.53
N LYS A 132 3.50 -7.42 -5.34
CA LYS A 132 4.63 -8.24 -4.90
C LYS A 132 5.92 -7.75 -5.57
N MET A 133 7.05 -8.11 -4.98
CA MET A 133 8.32 -8.08 -5.69
C MET A 133 8.45 -9.39 -6.48
N HIS A 134 9.05 -9.33 -7.66
CA HIS A 134 9.48 -10.55 -8.35
C HIS A 134 10.55 -11.26 -7.51
N ASP A 135 10.63 -12.60 -7.56
CA ASP A 135 11.52 -13.40 -6.68
C ASP A 135 12.98 -12.92 -6.70
N VAL A 136 13.52 -12.60 -7.87
CA VAL A 136 14.87 -12.04 -8.02
C VAL A 136 15.05 -10.68 -7.31
N ILE A 137 14.06 -9.80 -7.41
CA ILE A 137 14.08 -8.49 -6.74
C ILE A 137 13.94 -8.66 -5.23
N HIS A 138 13.08 -9.59 -4.81
CA HIS A 138 12.91 -9.94 -3.40
C HIS A 138 14.21 -10.49 -2.79
N ASP A 139 14.90 -11.39 -3.49
CA ASP A 139 16.19 -11.94 -3.05
C ASP A 139 17.28 -10.87 -2.99
N MET A 140 17.30 -9.95 -3.97
CA MET A 140 18.21 -8.80 -3.95
C MET A 140 17.92 -7.88 -2.76
N ALA A 141 16.66 -7.57 -2.47
CA ALA A 141 16.27 -6.77 -1.32
C ALA A 141 16.72 -7.43 0.00
N LEU A 142 16.45 -8.74 0.16
CA LEU A 142 16.92 -9.49 1.33
C LEU A 142 18.45 -9.47 1.47
N TRP A 143 19.19 -9.56 0.35
CA TRP A 143 20.65 -9.48 0.36
C TRP A 143 21.16 -8.11 0.81
N ILE A 144 20.58 -7.01 0.29
CA ILE A 144 20.92 -5.64 0.70
C ILE A 144 20.67 -5.47 2.19
N THR A 145 19.48 -5.83 2.66
CA THR A 145 19.10 -5.72 4.07
C THR A 145 20.08 -6.44 4.99
N ARG A 146 20.43 -7.70 4.66
CA ARG A 146 21.37 -8.49 5.47
C ARG A 146 22.79 -7.92 5.49
N LYS A 147 23.25 -7.35 4.38
CA LYS A 147 24.63 -6.88 4.23
C LYS A 147 24.86 -5.51 4.86
N PHE A 148 23.86 -4.63 4.85
CA PHE A 148 24.02 -3.23 5.23
C PHE A 148 23.32 -2.83 6.53
N GLU A 149 22.34 -3.60 7.03
CA GLU A 149 21.60 -3.27 8.26
C GLU A 149 21.95 -4.21 9.45
N ALA A 150 23.10 -4.88 9.37
CA ALA A 150 23.47 -6.14 10.05
C ALA A 150 23.41 -6.23 11.59
N THR A 151 22.93 -5.23 12.32
CA THR A 151 22.69 -5.32 13.78
C THR A 151 21.31 -4.86 14.24
N GLU A 152 20.57 -4.07 13.44
CA GLU A 152 19.31 -3.45 13.85
C GLU A 152 18.08 -3.96 13.08
N SER A 153 18.24 -4.93 12.19
CA SER A 153 17.25 -5.30 11.18
C SER A 153 17.01 -6.81 11.12
N ASN A 154 16.88 -7.49 12.26
CA ASN A 154 16.63 -8.93 12.26
C ASN A 154 15.25 -9.23 11.64
N PHE A 155 15.24 -9.46 10.33
CA PHE A 155 14.09 -9.88 9.55
C PHE A 155 14.00 -11.40 9.57
N PHE A 156 12.86 -11.90 10.04
CA PHE A 156 12.52 -13.31 9.99
C PHE A 156 11.25 -13.48 9.14
N VAL A 157 11.46 -13.77 7.86
CA VAL A 157 10.39 -13.84 6.85
C VAL A 157 10.26 -15.27 6.33
N LYS A 158 9.12 -15.90 6.61
CA LYS A 158 8.71 -17.23 6.10
C LYS A 158 7.27 -17.16 5.58
N ALA A 159 6.93 -16.11 4.84
CA ALA A 159 5.61 -15.97 4.25
C ALA A 159 5.39 -17.00 3.12
N GLY A 160 4.21 -17.63 3.06
CA GLY A 160 3.89 -18.56 1.95
C GLY A 160 4.62 -19.91 1.99
N ALA A 161 5.38 -20.20 3.04
CA ALA A 161 6.29 -21.34 3.13
C ALA A 161 5.58 -22.69 3.44
N GLN A 162 4.24 -22.71 3.47
CA GLN A 162 3.43 -23.89 3.78
C GLN A 162 3.73 -24.49 5.17
N LEU A 163 4.05 -23.64 6.14
CA LEU A 163 4.31 -24.08 7.52
C LEU A 163 3.03 -24.49 8.23
N PHE A 164 3.04 -25.66 8.87
CA PHE A 164 1.92 -26.16 9.69
C PHE A 164 2.14 -25.96 11.19
N LYS A 165 3.36 -25.57 11.58
CA LYS A 165 3.79 -25.39 12.96
C LYS A 165 4.51 -24.06 13.09
N GLU A 166 4.46 -23.49 14.29
CA GLU A 166 5.24 -22.32 14.61
C GLU A 166 6.76 -22.60 14.50
N PRO A 167 7.55 -21.59 14.12
CA PRO A 167 9.02 -21.69 14.08
C PRO A 167 9.62 -21.71 15.50
N ASP A 168 10.88 -22.15 15.60
CA ASP A 168 11.65 -22.23 16.86
C ASP A 168 11.68 -20.88 17.60
N VAL A 169 11.51 -20.92 18.93
CA VAL A 169 11.56 -19.79 19.87
C VAL A 169 12.73 -18.85 19.62
N LYS A 170 13.91 -19.40 19.28
CA LYS A 170 15.10 -18.58 18.98
C LYS A 170 14.89 -17.60 17.84
N ALA A 171 14.07 -17.95 16.86
CA ALA A 171 13.74 -17.07 15.74
C ALA A 171 12.81 -15.92 16.18
N TRP A 172 11.98 -16.14 17.20
CA TRP A 172 11.09 -15.13 17.77
C TRP A 172 11.82 -14.15 18.69
N GLU A 173 12.74 -14.64 19.54
CA GLU A 173 13.49 -13.80 20.48
C GLU A 173 14.43 -12.80 19.79
N SER A 174 15.03 -13.23 18.69
CA SER A 174 15.98 -12.41 17.92
C SER A 174 15.31 -11.51 16.88
N GLY A 175 14.06 -11.80 16.50
CA GLY A 175 13.35 -11.12 15.40
C GLY A 175 12.85 -9.73 15.76
N LYS A 176 13.24 -8.73 14.97
CA LYS A 176 12.67 -7.37 15.02
C LYS A 176 11.46 -7.25 14.09
N ARG A 177 11.51 -7.89 12.92
CA ARG A 177 10.42 -7.88 11.93
C ARG A 177 10.14 -9.30 11.50
N ILE A 178 8.96 -9.80 11.86
CA ILE A 178 8.57 -11.19 11.68
C ILE A 178 7.39 -11.27 10.72
N SER A 179 7.51 -12.12 9.70
CA SER A 179 6.39 -12.43 8.82
C SER A 179 6.23 -13.93 8.63
N LEU A 180 5.14 -14.45 9.17
CA LEU A 180 4.67 -15.84 9.02
C LEU A 180 3.31 -15.91 8.34
N MET A 181 2.91 -14.85 7.65
CA MET A 181 1.65 -14.79 6.93
C MET A 181 1.57 -15.85 5.82
N LYS A 182 0.36 -16.18 5.36
CA LYS A 182 0.15 -17.12 4.24
C LYS A 182 0.71 -18.52 4.50
N ASN A 183 0.67 -18.99 5.73
CA ASN A 183 1.03 -20.37 6.09
C ASN A 183 -0.23 -21.15 6.49
N LYS A 184 -0.09 -22.21 7.28
CA LYS A 184 -1.16 -23.09 7.78
C LYS A 184 -1.01 -23.29 9.29
N ILE A 185 -0.58 -22.25 10.00
CA ILE A 185 -0.31 -22.29 11.44
C ILE A 185 -1.61 -22.00 12.18
N ALA A 186 -2.29 -23.05 12.63
CA ALA A 186 -3.57 -22.91 13.31
C ALA A 186 -3.46 -22.36 14.74
N VAL A 187 -2.37 -22.69 15.45
CA VAL A 187 -2.16 -22.33 16.85
C VAL A 187 -0.69 -22.03 17.08
N LEU A 188 -0.40 -20.93 17.76
CA LEU A 188 0.89 -20.65 18.38
C LEU A 188 0.85 -21.27 19.78
N LYS A 189 1.63 -22.31 20.04
CA LYS A 189 1.58 -23.04 21.31
C LYS A 189 2.43 -22.36 22.37
N GLU A 190 3.48 -21.67 21.94
CA GLU A 190 4.40 -20.98 22.81
C GLU A 190 4.11 -19.48 22.81
N THR A 191 4.43 -18.80 23.91
CA THR A 191 4.38 -17.33 24.01
C THR A 191 5.82 -16.81 24.01
N PRO A 192 6.46 -16.74 22.83
CA PRO A 192 7.86 -16.33 22.78
C PRO A 192 8.01 -14.88 23.23
N LYS A 193 9.10 -14.58 23.94
CA LYS A 193 9.46 -13.20 24.28
C LYS A 193 10.11 -12.55 23.09
N CYS A 194 9.50 -11.51 22.53
CA CYS A 194 10.06 -10.79 21.39
C CYS A 194 10.41 -9.34 21.82
N PRO A 195 11.46 -9.12 22.63
CA PRO A 195 11.75 -7.83 23.25
C PRO A 195 12.06 -6.71 22.25
N ASN A 196 12.49 -7.08 21.03
CA ASN A 196 12.86 -6.15 19.98
C ASN A 196 11.80 -6.08 18.86
N LEU A 197 10.63 -6.72 19.02
CA LEU A 197 9.64 -6.82 17.96
C LEU A 197 9.05 -5.46 17.62
N ARG A 198 9.13 -5.11 16.34
CA ARG A 198 8.53 -3.90 15.76
C ARG A 198 7.33 -4.23 14.88
N THR A 199 7.44 -5.28 14.08
CA THR A 199 6.42 -5.67 13.10
C THR A 199 6.21 -7.17 13.11
N LEU A 200 4.94 -7.58 13.13
CA LEU A 200 4.52 -8.97 13.11
C LEU A 200 3.37 -9.17 12.13
N PHE A 201 3.58 -10.02 11.13
CA PHE A 201 2.54 -10.44 10.19
C PHE A 201 2.20 -11.92 10.38
N LEU A 202 0.96 -12.18 10.77
CA LEU A 202 0.38 -13.53 10.97
C LEU A 202 -0.90 -13.77 10.15
N SER A 203 -1.28 -12.84 9.27
CA SER A 203 -2.53 -12.94 8.51
C SER A 203 -2.52 -14.12 7.52
N GLN A 204 -3.71 -14.59 7.15
CA GLN A 204 -3.91 -15.66 6.16
C GLN A 204 -3.21 -16.98 6.54
N ASN A 205 -3.26 -17.37 7.83
CA ASN A 205 -2.81 -18.67 8.35
C ASN A 205 -3.94 -19.69 8.49
#